data_AF-A0A1M3G329-F1
#
_entry.id   AF-A0A1M3G329-F1
#
_cell.length_a   1.000
_cell.length_b   1.000
_cell.length_c   1.000
_cell.angle_alpha   90.00
_cell.angle_beta   90.00
_cell.angle_gamma   90.00
#
_symmetry.space_group_name_H-M   'P 1'
#
loop_
_entity.id
_entity.type
_entity.pdbx_description
1 polymer ?
#
loop_
_entity_poly.entity_id
_entity_poly.type
_entity_poly.pdbx_seq_one_letter_code
_entity_poly.pdbx_strand_id
1 'polypeptide(L)'
;MQFLVLKSATEKKIIGNQYPQIQTMGGTVNRDAQDSIYNVYSNKFPDFTPNLNHFILHANARLTDALSAAMISYGFIVNEKVKAIFEQYKLPQHKFYPATVKHNEKIYNNYYWFFFISDVLDFIDYDKTSFFITDLVDNKIEDCKSIKSSMDIKKLKDSLIGKGYINAKIIHLKESISLSYDLFKITLGDYRTYISEKLNEDLIKQKVTGFDIFPTQKISIESK
;
A
#
# COMPACT_ATOMS: atom_id res chain seq x y z
N MET A 1 17.75 -10.50 7.68
CA MET A 1 17.09 -9.18 7.61
C MET A 1 15.59 -9.40 7.62
N GLN A 2 14.83 -8.67 8.45
CA GLN A 2 13.39 -8.86 8.59
C GLN A 2 12.64 -7.63 8.03
N PHE A 3 11.44 -7.87 7.48
CA PHE A 3 10.51 -6.81 7.09
C PHE A 3 9.32 -6.79 8.04
N LEU A 4 8.78 -5.61 8.25
CA LEU A 4 7.61 -5.34 9.09
C LEU A 4 6.44 -4.93 8.20
N VAL A 5 5.20 -5.13 8.66
CA VAL A 5 4.03 -4.64 7.94
C VAL A 5 3.72 -3.21 8.38
N LEU A 6 3.52 -2.34 7.40
CA LEU A 6 3.03 -0.97 7.58
C LEU A 6 1.56 -0.89 7.16
N LYS A 7 0.70 -0.37 8.05
CA LYS A 7 -0.70 -0.05 7.73
C LYS A 7 -1.09 1.31 8.31
N SER A 8 -2.20 1.87 7.84
CA SER A 8 -2.80 3.05 8.47
C SER A 8 -3.22 2.74 9.91
N ALA A 9 -2.96 3.67 10.82
CA ALA A 9 -3.33 3.52 12.22
C ALA A 9 -4.85 3.44 12.40
N THR A 10 -5.30 2.61 13.34
CA THR A 10 -6.73 2.48 13.72
C THR A 10 -7.02 2.90 15.17
N GLU A 11 -5.99 3.08 15.98
CA GLU A 11 -6.11 3.36 17.41
C GLU A 11 -6.67 4.76 17.70
N LYS A 12 -7.77 4.85 18.46
CA LYS A 12 -8.46 6.12 18.74
C LYS A 12 -7.57 7.20 19.36
N LYS A 13 -6.60 6.78 20.19
CA LYS A 13 -5.62 7.68 20.80
C LYS A 13 -4.66 8.31 19.79
N ILE A 14 -4.53 7.74 18.59
CA ILE A 14 -3.66 8.22 17.52
C ILE A 14 -4.50 9.04 16.52
N ILE A 15 -5.60 8.46 16.03
CA ILE A 15 -6.35 9.00 14.89
C ILE A 15 -7.62 9.77 15.27
N GLY A 16 -8.01 9.78 16.56
CA GLY A 16 -9.31 10.29 17.00
C GLY A 16 -10.43 9.24 16.88
N ASN A 17 -11.68 9.69 16.85
CA ASN A 17 -12.84 8.79 16.93
C ASN A 17 -13.38 8.32 15.57
N GLN A 18 -12.61 8.46 14.48
CA GLN A 18 -13.04 8.10 13.13
C GLN A 18 -11.96 7.35 12.37
N TYR A 19 -12.37 6.29 11.69
CA TYR A 19 -11.57 5.53 10.74
C TYR A 19 -12.46 5.12 9.55
N PRO A 20 -12.05 5.39 8.29
CA PRO A 20 -10.89 6.22 7.91
C PRO A 20 -11.00 7.66 8.42
N GLN A 21 -9.88 8.38 8.52
CA GLN A 21 -9.85 9.77 9.02
C GLN A 21 -10.39 10.76 8.00
N ILE A 22 -10.13 10.52 6.70
CA ILE A 22 -10.66 11.32 5.60
C ILE A 22 -12.07 10.84 5.28
N GLN A 23 -13.02 11.77 5.39
CA GLN A 23 -14.44 11.58 5.16
C GLN A 23 -14.78 11.51 3.67
N THR A 24 -14.29 12.51 2.92
CA THR A 24 -14.61 12.72 1.50
C THR A 24 -13.53 13.61 0.90
N MET A 25 -13.56 13.79 -0.42
CA MET A 25 -12.95 14.94 -1.07
C MET A 25 -13.97 16.08 -1.13
N GLY A 26 -13.49 17.30 -0.96
CA GLY A 26 -14.27 18.53 -0.95
C GLY A 26 -14.47 19.09 -2.36
N GLY A 27 -15.48 19.94 -2.48
CA GLY A 27 -15.94 20.46 -3.76
C GLY A 27 -16.82 19.47 -4.52
N THR A 28 -17.34 19.91 -5.68
CA THR A 28 -17.97 19.04 -6.67
C THR A 28 -16.87 18.21 -7.34
N VAL A 29 -16.46 17.12 -6.71
CA VAL A 29 -15.58 16.13 -7.34
C VAL A 29 -16.31 15.57 -8.56
N ASN A 30 -15.99 16.11 -9.73
CA ASN A 30 -16.48 15.57 -10.98
C ASN A 30 -15.73 14.25 -11.23
N ARG A 31 -16.38 13.13 -10.92
CA ARG A 31 -15.80 11.79 -11.10
C ARG A 31 -15.44 11.50 -12.55
N ASP A 32 -16.16 12.13 -13.48
CA ASP A 32 -15.98 11.98 -14.93
C ASP A 32 -14.93 12.95 -15.49
N ALA A 33 -14.35 13.82 -14.64
CA ALA A 33 -13.25 14.68 -15.06
C ALA A 33 -12.03 13.85 -15.46
N GLN A 34 -11.29 14.31 -16.47
CA GLN A 34 -10.10 13.62 -16.97
C GLN A 34 -9.04 13.43 -15.89
N ASP A 35 -8.91 14.40 -14.98
CA ASP A 35 -7.95 14.42 -13.86
C ASP A 35 -8.49 13.78 -12.56
N SER A 36 -9.62 13.09 -12.64
CA SER A 36 -10.25 12.41 -11.51
C SER A 36 -9.35 11.32 -10.93
N ILE A 37 -9.27 11.25 -9.60
CA ILE A 37 -8.57 10.16 -8.88
C ILE A 37 -9.15 8.78 -9.22
N TYR A 38 -10.42 8.73 -9.63
CA TYR A 38 -11.09 7.48 -10.03
C TYR A 38 -10.62 6.94 -11.38
N ASN A 39 -9.89 7.74 -12.18
CA ASN A 39 -9.26 7.32 -13.43
C ASN A 39 -7.84 6.76 -13.23
N VAL A 40 -7.38 6.63 -11.98
CA VAL A 40 -6.05 6.10 -11.67
C VAL A 40 -6.08 4.58 -11.50
N TYR A 41 -5.16 3.91 -12.20
CA TYR A 41 -4.99 2.45 -12.15
C TYR A 41 -3.86 2.06 -11.19
N SER A 42 -3.93 0.86 -10.62
CA SER A 42 -2.97 0.36 -9.63
C SER A 42 -1.56 0.09 -10.16
N ASN A 43 -1.44 -0.14 -11.46
CA ASN A 43 -0.27 -0.72 -12.11
C ASN A 43 0.43 0.23 -13.10
N LYS A 44 -0.04 1.47 -13.22
CA LYS A 44 0.59 2.50 -14.04
C LYS A 44 0.38 3.88 -13.44
N PHE A 45 1.33 4.78 -13.67
CA PHE A 45 1.11 6.18 -13.36
C PHE A 45 0.12 6.77 -14.37
N PRO A 46 -0.80 7.63 -13.92
CA PRO A 46 -1.62 8.40 -14.85
C PRO A 46 -0.74 9.34 -15.69
N ASP A 47 -1.14 9.55 -16.94
CA ASP A 47 -0.55 10.54 -17.86
C ASP A 47 -1.10 11.97 -17.59
N PHE A 48 -1.83 12.12 -16.48
CA PHE A 48 -2.39 13.36 -15.97
C PHE A 48 -1.96 13.56 -14.51
N THR A 49 -2.12 14.78 -14.00
CA THR A 49 -1.96 15.06 -12.56
C THR A 49 -3.32 14.93 -11.89
N PRO A 50 -3.53 13.96 -10.99
CA PRO A 50 -4.81 13.82 -10.29
C PRO A 50 -5.14 15.08 -9.52
N ASN A 51 -6.40 15.53 -9.61
CA ASN A 51 -6.89 16.62 -8.79
C ASN A 51 -7.15 16.10 -7.37
N LEU A 52 -6.25 16.43 -6.45
CA LEU A 52 -6.30 16.01 -5.04
C LEU A 52 -6.66 17.17 -4.11
N ASN A 53 -7.46 18.10 -4.61
CA ASN A 53 -7.89 19.26 -3.84
C ASN A 53 -8.92 18.84 -2.77
N HIS A 54 -8.60 19.22 -1.53
CA HIS A 54 -9.43 19.20 -0.34
C HIS A 54 -9.91 17.82 0.12
N PHE A 55 -9.01 16.89 0.46
CA PHE A 55 -9.39 15.80 1.36
C PHE A 55 -9.97 16.37 2.65
N ILE A 56 -11.26 16.13 2.90
CA ILE A 56 -11.96 16.60 4.09
C ILE A 56 -11.75 15.58 5.19
N LEU A 57 -11.05 15.99 6.24
CA LEU A 57 -10.88 15.22 7.47
C LEU A 57 -12.14 15.32 8.33
N HIS A 58 -12.57 14.21 8.94
CA HIS A 58 -13.65 14.25 9.93
C HIS A 58 -13.32 15.22 11.07
N ALA A 59 -14.31 15.97 11.56
CA ALA A 59 -14.12 16.99 12.59
C ALA A 59 -13.50 16.44 13.89
N ASN A 60 -13.87 15.21 14.26
CA ASN A 60 -13.41 14.46 15.44
C ASN A 60 -12.25 13.48 15.14
N ALA A 61 -11.70 13.48 13.93
CA ALA A 61 -10.42 12.85 13.63
C ALA A 61 -9.26 13.77 14.04
N ARG A 62 -8.10 13.18 14.29
CA ARG A 62 -6.85 13.89 14.53
C ARG A 62 -6.11 14.04 13.21
N LEU A 63 -5.48 15.20 13.02
CA LEU A 63 -4.54 15.42 11.95
C LEU A 63 -3.21 14.71 12.30
N THR A 64 -2.82 13.73 11.49
CA THR A 64 -1.62 12.90 11.69
C THR A 64 -0.70 12.98 10.47
N ASP A 65 0.54 12.51 10.61
CA ASP A 65 1.53 12.57 9.54
C ASP A 65 1.16 11.70 8.33
N ALA A 66 0.50 10.57 8.56
CA ALA A 66 -0.16 9.77 7.55
C ALA A 66 -1.67 9.71 7.80
N LEU A 67 -2.48 9.82 6.76
CA LEU A 67 -3.94 9.84 6.84
C LEU A 67 -4.54 8.62 6.14
N SER A 68 -5.54 8.02 6.78
CA SER A 68 -6.37 6.97 6.19
C SER A 68 -7.51 7.55 5.33
N ALA A 69 -7.70 7.00 4.12
CA ALA A 69 -8.77 7.40 3.22
C ALA A 69 -9.31 6.19 2.44
N ALA A 70 -10.62 5.94 2.51
CA ALA A 70 -11.24 4.81 1.78
C ALA A 70 -11.28 5.00 0.25
N MET A 71 -11.25 6.25 -0.22
CA MET A 71 -11.27 6.55 -1.66
C MET A 71 -9.91 6.35 -2.35
N ILE A 72 -8.84 6.18 -1.56
CA ILE A 72 -7.51 5.90 -2.10
C ILE A 72 -7.25 4.41 -1.98
N SER A 73 -7.35 3.71 -3.10
CA SER A 73 -7.13 2.26 -3.17
C SER A 73 -5.65 1.87 -3.16
N TYR A 74 -4.74 2.83 -3.41
CA TYR A 74 -3.30 2.57 -3.60
C TYR A 74 -2.46 3.65 -2.93
N GLY A 75 -1.43 3.27 -2.19
CA GLY A 75 -0.53 4.23 -1.56
C GLY A 75 -1.07 4.82 -0.26
N PHE A 76 -0.51 5.97 0.14
CA PHE A 76 -0.82 6.64 1.42
C PHE A 76 -0.91 8.15 1.23
N ILE A 77 -1.77 8.82 2.01
CA ILE A 77 -1.75 10.28 2.12
C ILE A 77 -0.82 10.63 3.26
N VAL A 78 0.25 11.37 2.97
CA VAL A 78 1.34 11.63 3.91
C VAL A 78 1.74 13.09 3.86
N ASN A 79 2.21 13.65 4.98
CA ASN A 79 2.72 15.02 5.00
C ASN A 79 4.17 15.11 4.53
N GLU A 80 4.68 16.34 4.43
CA GLU A 80 6.06 16.63 4.01
C GLU A 80 7.11 15.92 4.88
N LYS A 81 6.86 15.73 6.18
CA LYS A 81 7.79 15.01 7.07
C LYS A 81 7.99 13.56 6.62
N VAL A 82 6.90 12.84 6.36
CA VAL A 82 6.97 11.44 5.93
C VAL A 82 7.50 11.33 4.51
N LYS A 83 7.11 12.24 3.61
CA LYS A 83 7.70 12.33 2.26
C LYS A 83 9.22 12.46 2.32
N ALA A 84 9.74 13.39 3.11
CA ALA A 84 11.18 13.60 3.27
C ALA A 84 11.92 12.39 3.87
N ILE A 85 11.25 11.59 4.71
CA ILE A 85 11.79 10.31 5.18
C ILE A 85 11.83 9.32 4.02
N PHE A 86 10.70 9.09 3.34
CA PHE A 86 10.57 8.12 2.25
C PHE A 86 11.56 8.38 1.10
N GLU A 87 11.83 9.64 0.76
CA GLU A 87 12.80 10.03 -0.27
C GLU A 87 14.26 9.59 0.02
N GLN A 88 14.58 9.20 1.26
CA GLN A 88 15.92 8.72 1.66
C GLN A 88 16.11 7.21 1.53
N TYR A 89 15.05 6.48 1.18
CA TYR A 89 15.00 5.02 1.18
C TYR A 89 14.84 4.45 -0.23
N LYS A 90 15.16 3.16 -0.38
CA LYS A 90 14.98 2.47 -1.66
C LYS A 90 13.52 2.09 -1.83
N LEU A 91 12.81 2.78 -2.72
CA LEU A 91 11.39 2.55 -2.96
C LEU A 91 11.18 1.99 -4.38
N PRO A 92 10.05 1.29 -4.64
CA PRO A 92 9.60 0.97 -5.98
C PRO A 92 9.34 2.25 -6.77
N GLN A 93 9.00 2.13 -8.04
CA GLN A 93 8.58 3.30 -8.81
C GLN A 93 7.43 4.00 -8.07
N HIS A 94 7.55 5.30 -7.87
CA HIS A 94 6.59 6.08 -7.09
C HIS A 94 6.50 7.53 -7.54
N LYS A 95 5.42 8.19 -7.12
CA LYS A 95 5.19 9.62 -7.26
C LYS A 95 4.55 10.16 -5.98
N PHE A 96 4.88 11.40 -5.65
CA PHE A 96 4.20 12.19 -4.63
C PHE A 96 3.37 13.25 -5.33
N TYR A 97 2.05 13.05 -5.38
CA TYR A 97 1.13 14.03 -5.93
C TYR A 97 0.73 15.02 -4.84
N PRO A 98 0.93 16.33 -5.02
CA PRO A 98 0.49 17.33 -4.05
C PRO A 98 -1.00 17.18 -3.75
N ALA A 99 -1.34 17.24 -2.47
CA ALA A 99 -2.70 17.10 -1.98
C ALA A 99 -2.97 18.15 -0.91
N THR A 100 -4.23 18.59 -0.81
CA THR A 100 -4.64 19.51 0.26
C THR A 100 -5.62 18.83 1.19
N VAL A 101 -5.46 19.05 2.49
CA VAL A 101 -6.33 18.50 3.54
C VAL A 101 -7.09 19.63 4.20
N LYS A 102 -8.42 19.52 4.32
CA LYS A 102 -9.25 20.46 5.09
C LYS A 102 -9.67 19.81 6.41
N HIS A 103 -9.44 20.48 7.54
CA HIS A 103 -9.89 20.05 8.87
C HIS A 103 -10.36 21.24 9.69
N ASN A 104 -11.63 21.26 10.12
CA ASN A 104 -12.23 22.34 10.92
C ASN A 104 -11.93 23.74 10.36
N GLU A 105 -12.29 23.98 9.09
CA GLU A 105 -12.04 25.21 8.32
C GLU A 105 -10.58 25.58 8.04
N LYS A 106 -9.60 24.83 8.55
CA LYS A 106 -8.18 25.01 8.20
C LYS A 106 -7.81 24.17 7.00
N ILE A 107 -6.98 24.74 6.12
CA ILE A 107 -6.43 24.06 4.93
C ILE A 107 -4.94 23.81 5.15
N TYR A 108 -4.50 22.59 4.88
CA TYR A 108 -3.12 22.13 4.97
C TYR A 108 -2.65 21.73 3.57
N ASN A 109 -1.64 22.44 3.05
CA ASN A 109 -1.09 22.25 1.70
C ASN A 109 0.23 21.46 1.69
N ASN A 110 0.61 20.89 2.83
CA ASN A 110 1.86 20.13 3.02
C ASN A 110 1.62 18.62 3.02
N TYR A 111 0.58 18.16 2.33
CA TYR A 111 0.26 16.75 2.16
C TYR A 111 0.46 16.30 0.72
N TYR A 112 0.68 15.00 0.57
CA TYR A 112 0.97 14.35 -0.68
C TYR A 112 0.27 13.01 -0.69
N TRP A 113 -0.26 12.62 -1.84
CA TRP A 113 -0.55 11.24 -2.11
C TRP A 113 0.72 10.54 -2.60
N PHE A 114 1.30 9.73 -1.72
CA PHE A 114 2.38 8.80 -2.07
C PHE A 114 1.80 7.61 -2.81
N PHE A 115 1.87 7.63 -4.14
CA PHE A 115 1.43 6.55 -5.00
C PHE A 115 2.65 5.78 -5.51
N PHE A 116 2.67 4.46 -5.29
CA PHE A 116 3.78 3.61 -5.71
C PHE A 116 3.27 2.34 -6.37
N ILE A 117 4.02 1.86 -7.36
CA ILE A 117 3.76 0.64 -8.11
C ILE A 117 4.80 -0.38 -7.68
N SER A 118 4.32 -1.46 -7.08
CA SER A 118 5.17 -2.52 -6.54
C SER A 118 4.88 -3.82 -7.28
N ASP A 119 5.83 -4.25 -8.11
CA ASP A 119 5.89 -5.61 -8.63
C ASP A 119 7.10 -6.30 -7.99
N VAL A 120 6.81 -7.26 -7.11
CA VAL A 120 7.84 -8.03 -6.40
C VAL A 120 7.80 -9.52 -6.77
N LEU A 121 7.07 -9.89 -7.82
CA LEU A 121 6.91 -11.29 -8.22
C LEU A 121 8.25 -11.94 -8.59
N ASP A 122 9.20 -11.18 -9.13
CA ASP A 122 10.51 -11.72 -9.51
C ASP A 122 11.42 -12.02 -8.30
N PHE A 123 11.08 -11.46 -7.14
CA PHE A 123 11.75 -11.74 -5.86
C PHE A 123 11.19 -12.95 -5.13
N ILE A 124 10.12 -13.59 -5.63
CA ILE A 124 9.59 -14.81 -5.00
C ILE A 124 10.51 -15.99 -5.31
N ASP A 125 10.82 -16.78 -4.28
CA ASP A 125 11.34 -18.13 -4.42
C ASP A 125 10.16 -19.09 -4.64
N TYR A 126 9.93 -19.44 -5.90
CA TYR A 126 8.79 -20.26 -6.33
C TYR A 126 8.90 -21.72 -5.92
N ASP A 127 10.10 -22.23 -5.66
CA ASP A 127 10.30 -23.61 -5.24
C ASP A 127 9.98 -23.80 -3.75
N LYS A 128 10.17 -22.74 -2.96
CA LYS A 128 9.85 -22.75 -1.51
C LYS A 128 8.46 -22.21 -1.21
N THR A 129 7.89 -21.40 -2.09
CA THR A 129 6.54 -20.84 -1.89
C THR A 129 5.47 -21.84 -2.31
N SER A 130 4.61 -22.21 -1.37
CA SER A 130 3.42 -23.03 -1.64
C SER A 130 2.21 -22.16 -1.92
N PHE A 131 1.69 -22.25 -3.14
CA PHE A 131 0.53 -21.50 -3.59
C PHE A 131 -0.75 -22.32 -3.50
N PHE A 132 -1.87 -21.63 -3.38
CA PHE A 132 -3.21 -22.20 -3.50
C PHE A 132 -4.14 -21.20 -4.20
N ILE A 133 -5.22 -21.72 -4.77
CA ILE A 133 -6.28 -20.94 -5.40
C ILE A 133 -7.48 -20.94 -4.48
N THR A 134 -8.07 -19.77 -4.27
CA THR A 134 -9.41 -19.66 -3.68
C THR A 134 -10.41 -19.44 -4.80
N ASP A 135 -11.30 -20.39 -5.00
CA ASP A 135 -12.43 -20.32 -5.91
C ASP A 135 -13.60 -19.60 -5.23
N LEU A 136 -14.11 -18.56 -5.87
CA LEU A 136 -15.21 -17.71 -5.39
C LEU A 136 -16.60 -18.23 -5.78
N VAL A 137 -16.69 -19.12 -6.76
CA VAL A 137 -17.94 -19.72 -7.23
C VAL A 137 -18.36 -20.83 -6.26
N ASP A 138 -17.42 -21.73 -5.96
CA ASP A 138 -17.65 -22.91 -5.13
C ASP A 138 -17.19 -22.74 -3.67
N ASN A 139 -16.55 -21.61 -3.33
CA ASN A 139 -15.88 -21.37 -2.04
C ASN A 139 -14.85 -22.45 -1.67
N LYS A 140 -14.14 -23.00 -2.66
CA LYS A 140 -13.12 -24.04 -2.46
C LYS A 140 -11.72 -23.44 -2.41
N ILE A 141 -10.84 -24.14 -1.70
CA ILE A 141 -9.40 -23.83 -1.66
C ILE A 141 -8.65 -25.05 -2.18
N GLU A 142 -7.82 -24.84 -3.19
CA GLU A 142 -7.07 -25.91 -3.86
C GLU A 142 -5.58 -25.56 -3.96
N ASP A 143 -4.72 -26.48 -3.54
CA ASP A 143 -3.26 -26.31 -3.67
C ASP A 143 -2.85 -26.21 -5.15
N CYS A 144 -1.96 -25.27 -5.46
CA CYS A 144 -1.50 -24.98 -6.82
C CYS A 144 0.00 -25.24 -6.96
N LYS A 145 0.36 -26.43 -7.44
CA LYS A 145 1.76 -26.85 -7.63
C LYS A 145 2.37 -26.41 -8.98
N SER A 146 1.55 -25.91 -9.90
CA SER A 146 1.96 -25.55 -11.25
C SER A 146 2.64 -24.19 -11.36
N ILE A 147 2.53 -23.33 -10.34
CA ILE A 147 3.18 -22.01 -10.33
C ILE A 147 4.68 -22.17 -10.08
N LYS A 148 5.50 -21.87 -11.09
CA LYS A 148 6.97 -21.95 -11.04
C LYS A 148 7.66 -20.64 -11.38
N SER A 149 6.91 -19.64 -11.82
CA SER A 149 7.44 -18.36 -12.25
C SER A 149 6.41 -17.22 -12.13
N SER A 150 6.89 -15.98 -12.25
CA SER A 150 6.02 -14.80 -12.32
C SER A 150 5.11 -14.82 -13.56
N MET A 151 5.54 -15.48 -14.63
CA MET A 151 4.74 -15.67 -15.84
C MET A 151 3.56 -16.62 -15.61
N ASP A 152 3.74 -17.67 -14.81
CA ASP A 152 2.64 -18.60 -14.48
C ASP A 152 1.57 -17.91 -13.65
N ILE A 153 1.98 -17.05 -12.69
CA ILE A 153 1.04 -16.21 -11.94
C ILE A 153 0.24 -15.32 -12.88
N LYS A 154 0.89 -14.65 -13.85
CA LYS A 154 0.22 -13.77 -14.81
C LYS A 154 -0.82 -14.52 -15.64
N LYS A 155 -0.43 -15.66 -16.25
CA LYS A 155 -1.34 -16.52 -17.02
C LYS A 155 -2.53 -17.03 -16.20
N LEU A 156 -2.26 -17.49 -14.98
CA LEU A 156 -3.31 -18.04 -14.12
C LEU A 156 -4.27 -16.95 -13.62
N LYS A 157 -3.76 -15.75 -13.30
CA LYS A 157 -4.60 -14.60 -12.92
C LYS A 157 -5.64 -14.27 -14.00
N ASP A 158 -5.24 -14.28 -15.27
CA ASP A 158 -6.16 -13.99 -16.38
C ASP A 158 -7.28 -15.04 -16.48
N SER A 159 -6.96 -16.31 -16.24
CA SER A 159 -7.96 -17.41 -16.23
C SER A 159 -8.93 -17.36 -15.04
N LEU A 160 -8.52 -16.72 -13.94
CA LEU A 160 -9.26 -16.64 -12.68
C LEU A 160 -10.10 -15.36 -12.55
N ILE A 161 -10.10 -14.47 -13.55
CA ILE A 161 -10.87 -13.21 -13.52
C ILE A 161 -12.34 -13.51 -13.20
N GLY A 162 -12.83 -12.93 -12.10
CA GLY A 162 -14.21 -13.10 -11.61
C GLY A 162 -14.52 -14.47 -10.99
N LYS A 163 -13.56 -15.40 -10.96
CA LYS A 163 -13.75 -16.78 -10.49
C LYS A 163 -12.94 -17.10 -9.24
N GLY A 164 -11.81 -16.44 -9.03
CA GLY A 164 -10.95 -16.75 -7.89
C GLY A 164 -9.70 -15.89 -7.81
N TYR A 165 -8.83 -16.20 -6.86
CA TYR A 165 -7.54 -15.55 -6.71
C TYR A 165 -6.47 -16.51 -6.21
N ILE A 166 -5.22 -16.21 -6.59
CA ILE A 166 -4.03 -16.94 -6.15
C ILE A 166 -3.58 -16.36 -4.81
N ASN A 167 -3.27 -17.25 -3.87
CA ASN A 167 -2.72 -16.90 -2.57
C ASN A 167 -1.57 -17.86 -2.22
N ALA A 168 -0.86 -17.57 -1.14
CA ALA A 168 0.19 -18.41 -0.58
C ALA A 168 0.13 -18.31 0.93
N LYS A 169 0.38 -19.40 1.67
CA LYS A 169 0.33 -19.35 3.13
C LYS A 169 1.48 -18.50 3.68
N ILE A 170 2.69 -18.81 3.25
CA ILE A 170 3.93 -18.07 3.50
C ILE A 170 4.58 -17.84 2.13
N ILE A 171 5.05 -16.61 1.89
CA ILE A 171 5.77 -16.24 0.67
C ILE A 171 7.25 -16.19 1.01
N HIS A 172 8.03 -17.04 0.35
CA HIS A 172 9.48 -17.06 0.48
C HIS A 172 10.05 -16.07 -0.54
N LEU A 173 10.78 -15.07 -0.05
CA LEU A 173 11.42 -14.06 -0.88
C LEU A 173 12.93 -14.31 -0.93
N LYS A 174 13.51 -14.10 -2.12
CA LYS A 174 14.95 -14.08 -2.35
C LYS A 174 15.57 -12.92 -1.58
N GLU A 175 16.78 -13.13 -1.06
CA GLU A 175 17.54 -12.11 -0.30
C GLU A 175 17.70 -10.78 -1.07
N SER A 176 17.75 -10.83 -2.40
CA SER A 176 17.88 -9.64 -3.26
C SER A 176 16.78 -8.58 -3.08
N ILE A 177 15.62 -8.94 -2.50
CA ILE A 177 14.57 -7.96 -2.15
C ILE A 177 15.11 -6.92 -1.15
N SER A 178 15.89 -7.37 -0.17
CA SER A 178 16.50 -6.56 0.90
C SER A 178 17.51 -5.55 0.35
N LEU A 179 18.16 -5.88 -0.76
CA LEU A 179 19.09 -4.98 -1.43
C LEU A 179 18.37 -3.96 -2.33
N SER A 180 17.14 -4.28 -2.74
CA SER A 180 16.38 -3.54 -3.73
C SER A 180 15.40 -2.55 -3.11
N TYR A 181 14.73 -2.92 -2.01
CA TYR A 181 13.65 -2.11 -1.44
C TYR A 181 13.65 -2.08 0.09
N ASP A 182 13.32 -0.91 0.62
CA ASP A 182 13.01 -0.62 2.01
C ASP A 182 11.51 -0.48 2.26
N LEU A 183 10.71 -0.34 1.21
CA LEU A 183 9.25 -0.39 1.26
C LEU A 183 8.75 -1.11 0.02
N PHE A 184 7.81 -2.03 0.13
CA PHE A 184 7.17 -2.64 -1.04
C PHE A 184 5.80 -3.21 -0.69
N LYS A 185 5.02 -3.59 -1.70
CA LYS A 185 3.72 -4.24 -1.53
C LYS A 185 3.72 -5.58 -2.25
N ILE A 186 3.18 -6.61 -1.59
CA ILE A 186 2.95 -7.91 -2.22
C ILE A 186 1.51 -7.95 -2.73
N THR A 187 1.33 -7.99 -4.04
CA THR A 187 0.01 -8.00 -4.70
C THR A 187 -0.55 -9.41 -4.96
N LEU A 188 0.07 -10.43 -4.36
CA LEU A 188 -0.34 -11.83 -4.45
C LEU A 188 -1.03 -12.26 -3.17
N GLY A 189 -2.36 -12.13 -3.10
CA GLY A 189 -3.21 -12.64 -2.01
C GLY A 189 -3.01 -12.00 -0.64
N ASP A 190 -2.00 -11.16 -0.47
CA ASP A 190 -1.62 -10.54 0.79
C ASP A 190 -1.96 -9.04 0.85
N TYR A 191 -1.63 -8.31 -0.21
CA TYR A 191 -1.94 -6.89 -0.41
C TYR A 191 -1.42 -5.94 0.68
N ARG A 192 -0.53 -6.40 1.57
CA ARG A 192 0.08 -5.58 2.61
C ARG A 192 1.31 -4.86 2.11
N THR A 193 1.57 -3.71 2.73
CA THR A 193 2.82 -2.96 2.57
C THR A 193 3.82 -3.42 3.61
N TYR A 194 5.03 -3.70 3.18
CA TYR A 194 6.18 -4.11 3.98
C TYR A 194 7.21 -3.00 4.01
N ILE A 195 7.90 -2.84 5.14
CA ILE A 195 9.01 -1.90 5.32
C ILE A 195 10.21 -2.56 5.99
N SER A 196 11.42 -2.09 5.69
CA SER A 196 12.64 -2.54 6.35
C SER A 196 12.70 -2.07 7.81
N GLU A 197 13.46 -2.76 8.64
CA GLU A 197 13.71 -2.38 10.03
C GLU A 197 14.28 -0.96 10.14
N LYS A 198 15.23 -0.62 9.25
CA LYS A 198 15.84 0.71 9.20
C LYS A 198 14.80 1.81 8.96
N LEU A 199 13.91 1.62 7.98
CA LEU A 199 12.84 2.59 7.72
C LEU A 199 11.91 2.71 8.95
N ASN A 200 11.56 1.61 9.58
CA ASN A 200 10.77 1.63 10.82
C ASN A 200 11.47 2.41 11.95
N GLU A 201 12.78 2.20 12.16
CA GLU A 201 13.55 2.91 13.18
C GLU A 201 13.52 4.43 12.96
N ASP A 202 13.66 4.90 11.72
CA ASP A 202 13.57 6.33 11.42
C ASP A 202 12.16 6.89 11.58
N LEU A 203 11.12 6.13 11.22
CA LEU A 203 9.73 6.53 11.48
C LEU A 203 9.48 6.71 12.99
N ILE A 204 9.98 5.79 13.82
CA ILE A 204 9.89 5.87 15.29
C ILE A 204 10.69 7.05 15.82
N LYS A 205 11.95 7.19 15.40
CA LYS A 205 12.85 8.28 15.82
C LYS A 205 12.27 9.66 15.51
N GLN A 206 11.65 9.82 14.34
CA GLN A 206 10.99 11.05 13.90
C GLN A 206 9.54 11.20 14.42
N LYS A 207 9.10 10.28 15.30
CA LYS A 207 7.78 10.28 15.93
C LYS A 207 6.65 10.43 14.89
N VAL A 208 6.72 9.66 13.81
CA VAL A 208 5.68 9.64 12.77
C VAL A 208 4.38 9.07 13.35
N THR A 209 3.27 9.76 13.09
CA THR A 209 1.92 9.37 13.51
C THR A 209 1.05 8.94 12.33
N GLY A 210 0.01 8.16 12.58
CA GLY A 210 -0.95 7.73 11.55
C GLY A 210 -0.61 6.40 10.86
N PHE A 211 0.46 5.74 11.28
CA PHE A 211 0.80 4.38 10.88
C PHE A 211 0.85 3.44 12.10
N ASP A 212 0.44 2.20 11.88
CA ASP A 212 0.73 1.06 12.76
C ASP A 212 1.75 0.15 12.07
N ILE A 213 2.75 -0.30 12.82
CA ILE A 213 3.82 -1.18 12.33
C ILE A 213 3.88 -2.43 13.21
N PHE A 214 3.93 -3.61 12.59
CA PHE A 214 3.91 -4.88 13.32
C PHE A 214 4.74 -5.97 12.63
N PRO A 215 5.26 -6.94 13.39
CA PRO A 215 5.95 -8.09 12.83
C PRO A 215 5.02 -8.94 11.97
N THR A 216 5.60 -9.73 11.07
CA THR A 216 4.86 -10.58 10.14
C THR A 216 5.48 -11.96 10.07
N GLN A 217 4.63 -12.97 9.90
CA GLN A 217 5.01 -14.35 9.60
C GLN A 217 4.59 -14.76 8.18
N LYS A 218 4.06 -13.81 7.39
CA LYS A 218 3.58 -14.08 6.03
C LYS A 218 4.71 -14.15 5.02
N ILE A 219 5.80 -13.47 5.28
CA ILE A 219 6.99 -13.51 4.45
C ILE A 219 8.16 -14.05 5.24
N SER A 220 9.02 -14.77 4.53
CA SER A 220 10.34 -15.13 5.03
C SER A 220 11.37 -14.76 3.97
N ILE A 221 12.56 -14.40 4.43
CA ILE A 221 13.71 -14.13 3.57
C ILE A 221 14.78 -15.11 3.99
N GLU A 222 15.28 -15.85 3.02
CA GLU A 222 16.39 -16.74 3.28
C GLU A 222 17.66 -15.93 3.50
N SER A 223 18.35 -16.19 4.61
CA SER A 223 19.72 -15.74 4.81
C SER A 223 20.61 -16.88 4.31
N LYS A 224 21.54 -16.58 3.40
CA LYS A 224 22.57 -17.55 3.01
C LYS A 224 23.45 -17.94 4.19
#